data_AF-A0A2T0PSV8-F1
#
_entry.id   AF-A0A2T0PSV8-F1
#
_cell.length_a   1.000
_cell.length_b   1.000
_cell.length_c   1.000
_cell.angle_alpha   90.00
_cell.angle_beta   90.00
_cell.angle_gamma   90.00
#
_symmetry.space_group_name_H-M   'P 1'
#
loop_
_entity.id
_entity.type
_entity.pdbx_description
1 polymer ?
#
loop_
_entity_poly.entity_id
_entity_poly.type
_entity_poly.pdbx_seq_one_letter_code
_entity_poly.pdbx_strand_id
1 'polypeptide(L)' 'MPHIEVSFPHRGSDGTKRQPGDVVYVSSAEARRLTSDSVAQVVPTPKPEKAPTAESEGAEKPKSAARTRKADPEPTI' A
#
# COMPACT_ATOMS: atom_id res chain seq x y z
N MET A 1 -17.56 11.47 3.23
CA MET A 1 -17.59 10.14 2.60
C MET A 1 -16.95 9.16 3.57
N PRO A 2 -17.51 7.95 3.79
CA PRO A 2 -16.93 6.98 4.70
C PRO A 2 -15.63 6.37 4.17
N HIS A 3 -14.79 5.93 5.09
CA HIS A 3 -13.59 5.15 4.81
C HIS A 3 -13.86 3.70 5.16
N ILE A 4 -13.37 2.81 4.32
CA ILE A 4 -13.42 1.38 4.56
C ILE A 4 -12.02 0.80 4.46
N GLU A 5 -11.73 -0.17 5.31
CA GLU A 5 -10.57 -1.02 5.25
C GLU A 5 -10.97 -2.30 4.53
N VAL A 6 -10.28 -2.62 3.44
CA VAL A 6 -10.55 -3.80 2.64
C VAL A 6 -10.01 -5.03 3.36
N SER A 7 -10.86 -6.02 3.64
CA SER A 7 -10.43 -7.26 4.30
C SER A 7 -10.10 -8.37 3.29
N PHE A 8 -10.73 -8.34 2.11
CA PHE A 8 -10.53 -9.33 1.05
C PHE A 8 -10.22 -8.68 -0.30
N PRO A 9 -9.35 -9.29 -1.13
CA PRO A 9 -9.02 -8.75 -2.43
C PRO A 9 -10.27 -8.69 -3.30
N HIS A 10 -10.63 -7.50 -3.76
CA HIS A 10 -11.77 -7.29 -4.63
C HIS A 10 -11.49 -6.17 -5.63
N ARG A 11 -12.38 -6.03 -6.60
CA ARG A 11 -12.32 -4.97 -7.59
C ARG A 11 -13.30 -3.87 -7.18
N GLY A 12 -12.80 -2.66 -6.98
CA GLY A 12 -13.64 -1.49 -6.74
C GLY A 12 -14.52 -1.19 -7.96
N SER A 13 -15.57 -0.40 -7.76
CA SER A 13 -16.46 0.02 -8.85
C SER A 13 -15.71 0.78 -9.96
N ASP A 14 -14.61 1.44 -9.62
CA ASP A 14 -13.73 2.16 -10.55
C ASP A 14 -12.83 1.23 -11.39
N GLY A 15 -12.91 -0.09 -11.16
CA GLY A 15 -12.07 -1.08 -11.83
C GLY A 15 -10.71 -1.32 -11.17
N THR A 16 -10.33 -0.52 -10.17
CA THR A 16 -9.10 -0.66 -9.39
C THR A 16 -9.11 -1.94 -8.54
N LYS A 17 -8.02 -2.71 -8.57
CA LYS A 17 -7.83 -3.87 -7.68
C LYS A 17 -7.41 -3.37 -6.31
N ARG A 18 -8.20 -3.67 -5.27
CA ARG A 18 -7.90 -3.32 -3.89
C ARG A 18 -7.38 -4.55 -3.15
N GLN A 19 -6.33 -4.38 -2.36
CA GLN A 19 -5.71 -5.43 -1.58
C GLN A 19 -6.26 -5.46 -0.14
N PRO A 20 -6.15 -6.59 0.57
CA PRO A 20 -6.40 -6.63 2.00
C PRO A 20 -5.52 -5.62 2.74
N GLY A 21 -6.12 -4.86 3.65
CA GLY A 21 -5.50 -3.78 4.43
C GLY A 21 -5.54 -2.40 3.77
N ASP A 22 -6.00 -2.28 2.51
CA ASP A 22 -6.15 -0.97 1.88
C ASP A 22 -7.27 -0.16 2.54
N VAL A 23 -6.99 1.10 2.89
CA VAL A 23 -7.99 2.05 3.39
C VAL A 23 -8.37 3.01 2.26
N VAL A 24 -9.65 2.97 1.85
CA VAL A 24 -10.14 3.74 0.70
C VAL A 24 -11.39 4.55 1.05
N TYR A 25 -11.52 5.67 0.34
CA TYR A 25 -12.68 6.56 0.41
C TYR A 25 -13.73 6.09 -0.59
N VAL A 26 -14.94 5.79 -0.12
CA VAL A 26 -16.02 5.30 -0.98
C VAL A 26 -17.34 6.00 -0.69
N SER A 27 -18.33 5.81 -1.56
CA SER A 27 -19.68 6.30 -1.30
C SER A 27 -20.32 5.55 -0.13
N SER A 28 -21.27 6.16 0.57
CA SER A 28 -21.99 5.51 1.68
C SER A 28 -22.75 4.26 1.25
N ALA A 29 -23.24 4.22 0.00
CA ALA A 29 -23.90 3.04 -0.56
C ALA A 29 -22.90 1.89 -0.80
N GLU A 30 -21.71 2.19 -1.33
CA GLU A 30 -20.66 1.21 -1.56
C GLU A 30 -20.09 0.67 -0.24
N ALA A 31 -19.83 1.54 0.74
CA ALA A 31 -19.38 1.11 2.07
C ALA A 31 -20.35 0.13 2.71
N ARG A 32 -21.66 0.42 2.69
CA ARG A 32 -22.68 -0.47 3.24
C ARG A 32 -22.72 -1.83 2.54
N ARG A 33 -22.61 -1.84 1.20
CA ARG A 33 -22.54 -3.09 0.43
C ARG A 33 -21.32 -3.92 0.82
N LEU A 34 -20.13 -3.32 0.75
CA LEU A 34 -18.87 -4.02 1.04
C LEU A 34 -18.79 -4.53 2.49
N THR A 35 -19.37 -3.81 3.45
CA THR A 35 -19.48 -4.28 4.83
C THR A 35 -20.55 -5.35 5.02
N SER A 36 -21.67 -5.29 4.30
CA SER A 36 -22.69 -6.35 4.32
C SER A 36 -22.16 -7.66 3.73
N ASP A 37 -21.35 -7.58 2.67
CA ASP A 37 -20.70 -8.74 2.04
C ASP A 37 -19.45 -9.22 2.80
N SER A 38 -19.12 -8.63 3.96
CA SER A 38 -17.90 -8.92 4.74
C SER A 38 -16.58 -8.76 3.97
N VAL A 39 -16.59 -7.98 2.88
CA VAL A 39 -15.42 -7.70 2.03
C VAL A 39 -14.57 -6.56 2.61
N ALA A 40 -15.20 -5.63 3.33
CA ALA A 40 -14.52 -4.48 3.94
C ALA A 40 -15.20 -4.02 5.24
N GLN A 41 -14.46 -3.37 6.13
CA GLN A 41 -14.99 -2.82 7.38
C GLN A 41 -14.94 -1.29 7.37
N VAL A 42 -15.99 -0.64 7.88
CA VAL A 42 -16.00 0.81 8.03
C VAL A 42 -15.03 1.19 9.15
N VAL A 43 -13.97 1.88 8.79
CA VAL A 43 -13.03 2.44 9.76
C VAL A 43 -13.46 3.87 10.07
N PRO A 44 -13.62 4.23 11.36
CA PRO A 44 -13.79 5.62 11.73
C PRO A 44 -12.58 6.40 11.20
N THR A 45 -12.84 7.56 10.59
CA THR A 45 -11.79 8.49 10.17
C THR A 45 -10.75 8.60 11.26
N PRO A 46 -9.48 8.20 11.03
CA PRO A 46 -8.43 8.68 11.90
C PRO A 46 -8.52 10.21 11.87
N LYS A 47 -8.61 10.84 13.04
CA LYS A 47 -8.54 12.30 13.12
C LYS A 47 -7.29 12.73 12.35
N PRO A 48 -7.36 13.77 11.50
CA PRO A 48 -6.22 14.21 10.71
C PRO A 48 -5.15 14.79 11.66
N GLU A 49 -4.34 13.92 12.22
CA GLU A 49 -3.05 14.27 12.80
C GLU A 49 -2.00 13.79 11.78
N LYS A 50 -1.58 14.75 10.95
CA LYS A 50 -0.67 14.63 9.78
C LYS A 50 -1.34 14.20 8.47
N ALA A 51 -1.55 15.20 7.62
CA ALA A 51 -1.77 15.03 6.20
C ALA A 51 -0.68 14.13 5.57
N PRO A 52 -1.03 13.25 4.62
CA PRO A 52 -0.03 12.57 3.80
C PRO A 52 0.59 13.62 2.89
N THR A 53 1.84 14.01 3.15
CA THR A 53 2.73 14.50 2.11
C THR A 53 2.95 13.35 1.14
N ALA A 54 2.10 13.30 0.13
CA ALA A 54 2.33 12.51 -1.07
C ALA A 54 3.48 13.15 -1.85
N GLU A 55 4.71 12.75 -1.57
CA GLU A 55 5.80 12.83 -2.55
C GLU A 55 6.66 11.57 -2.47
N SER A 56 6.81 10.94 -3.63
CA SER A 56 7.88 10.03 -4.04
C SER A 56 7.88 8.61 -3.49
N GLU A 57 7.23 7.73 -4.25
CA GLU A 57 7.93 6.79 -5.14
C GLU A 57 9.42 6.53 -4.79
N GLY A 58 9.78 5.28 -4.53
CA GLY A 58 11.18 4.83 -4.56
C GLY A 58 11.80 4.33 -3.25
N ALA A 59 11.11 3.48 -2.49
CA ALA A 59 11.79 2.61 -1.52
C ALA A 59 12.02 1.22 -2.13
N GLU A 60 12.80 1.19 -3.21
CA GLU A 60 13.41 -0.04 -3.71
C GLU A 60 14.32 -0.60 -2.62
N LYS A 61 13.91 -1.72 -2.04
CA LYS A 61 14.77 -2.57 -1.23
C LYS A 61 15.44 -3.55 -2.18
N PRO A 62 16.78 -3.72 -2.10
CA PRO A 62 17.22 -5.06 -1.78
C PRO A 62 18.17 -5.10 -0.59
N LYS A 63 17.94 -6.12 0.23
CA LYS A 63 18.84 -6.61 1.26
C LYS A 63 20.15 -7.08 0.64
N SER A 64 21.24 -6.80 1.33
CA SER A 64 22.39 -7.69 1.56
C SER A 64 23.00 -8.45 0.38
N ALA A 65 24.23 -8.09 0.04
CA ALA A 65 25.28 -9.08 -0.20
C ALA A 65 26.64 -8.51 0.21
N ALA A 66 27.04 -8.85 1.44
CA ALA A 66 28.45 -8.85 1.82
C ALA A 66 29.19 -9.83 0.90
N ARG A 67 30.25 -9.39 0.23
CA ARG A 67 31.28 -10.30 -0.29
C ARG A 67 32.63 -9.62 -0.34
N THR A 68 33.35 -9.71 0.78
CA THR A 68 34.81 -9.70 0.81
C THR A 68 35.32 -10.81 -0.11
N ARG A 69 36.22 -10.51 -1.06
CA ARG A 69 37.29 -11.41 -1.52
C ARG A 69 38.26 -10.65 -2.45
N LYS A 70 39.48 -10.47 -1.92
CA LYS A 70 40.81 -10.51 -2.57
C LYS A 70 40.85 -10.49 -4.11
N ALA A 71 41.58 -9.53 -4.69
CA ALA A 71 42.75 -9.76 -5.56
C ALA A 71 43.03 -8.53 -6.46
N ASP A 72 44.11 -7.80 -6.15
CA ASP A 72 45.06 -7.26 -7.15
C ASP A 72 45.56 -8.41 -8.05
N PRO A 73 46.15 -8.23 -9.26
CA PRO A 73 46.70 -6.99 -9.88
C PRO A 73 46.40 -6.83 -11.39
N GLU A 74 46.67 -5.66 -11.97
CA GLU A 74 47.36 -5.54 -13.27
C GLU A 74 47.83 -4.09 -13.51
N PRO A 75 49.14 -3.83 -13.69
CA PRO A 75 49.64 -2.54 -14.12
C PRO A 75 49.62 -2.45 -15.64
N THR A 76 49.12 -1.35 -16.20
CA THR A 76 49.29 -0.98 -17.61
C THR A 76 49.70 0.47 -17.69
N ILE A 77 51.02 0.73 -17.75
CA ILE A 77 51.75 1.61 -18.70
C ILE A 77 53.18 1.09 -18.78
#